data_AF-A0ABD5XRL7-F1
#
_entry.id   AF-A0ABD5XRL7-F1
#
_cell.length_a   1.000
_cell.length_b   1.000
_cell.length_c   1.000
_cell.angle_alpha   90.00
_cell.angle_beta   90.00
_cell.angle_gamma   90.00
#
_symmetry.space_group_name_H-M   'P 1'
#
loop_
_entity.id
_entity.type
_entity.pdbx_description
1 polymer ?
#
loop_
_entity_poly.entity_id
_entity_poly.type
_entity_poly.pdbx_seq_one_letter_code
_entity_poly.pdbx_strand_id
1 'polypeptide(L)'
;MDRTTPGRWLLFEGSRLRVTALTVVAVWATVGPVANAVLERSPVAVAHGESLVPLLTTFLSGDLLLLSIVVSVNSLFITQEQIPFDQQLRRIEAVREFRRDMEALVDEPISPAEPARFLRTVATAVLAEAQALAEELEGDSDADADLARFVERLAAQTRTVSDGLRDAEGTLDIILATVDYDYGAQVTGLRRLRTTHGDRLTDDEADRIDRMLDLLQHFATSREHFKTLYITREFTDLSRRWSP
;
A
#
# COMPACT_ATOMS: atom_id res chain seq x y z
N MET A 1 47.47 1.66 -1.57
CA MET A 1 47.47 0.97 -0.26
C MET A 1 46.01 0.85 0.16
N ASP A 2 45.37 -0.22 -0.32
CA ASP A 2 43.92 -0.39 -0.31
C ASP A 2 43.55 -1.27 0.90
N ARG A 3 42.89 -0.67 1.90
CA ARG A 3 42.47 -1.37 3.12
C ARG A 3 41.05 -1.88 2.93
N THR A 4 40.92 -3.04 2.30
CA THR A 4 39.69 -3.81 2.28
C THR A 4 39.38 -4.27 3.70
N THR A 5 38.45 -3.58 4.35
CA THR A 5 37.95 -4.03 5.65
C THR A 5 36.95 -5.16 5.38
N PRO A 6 37.20 -6.41 5.83
CA PRO A 6 36.38 -7.56 5.46
C PRO A 6 34.92 -7.42 5.92
N GLY A 7 34.65 -6.62 6.96
CA GLY A 7 33.30 -6.32 7.42
C GLY A 7 32.46 -5.48 6.45
N ARG A 8 33.08 -4.65 5.59
CA ARG A 8 32.34 -3.78 4.66
C ARG A 8 31.84 -4.55 3.44
N TRP A 9 32.60 -5.55 3.00
CA TRP A 9 32.21 -6.46 1.91
C TRP A 9 31.08 -7.42 2.33
N LEU A 10 31.10 -7.89 3.58
CA LEU A 10 30.10 -8.82 4.11
C LEU A 10 28.72 -8.16 4.33
N LEU A 11 28.68 -6.84 4.62
CA LEU A 11 27.45 -6.11 4.95
C LEU A 11 26.75 -5.46 3.74
N PHE A 12 27.47 -5.17 2.65
CA PHE A 12 26.90 -4.37 1.54
C PHE A 12 26.81 -5.09 0.18
N GLU A 13 27.66 -6.07 -0.15
CA GLU A 13 27.63 -6.77 -1.46
C GLU A 13 27.33 -8.28 -1.37
N GLY A 14 27.43 -8.88 -0.18
CA GLY A 14 27.28 -10.32 -0.01
C GLY A 14 25.83 -10.77 -0.13
N SER A 15 25.52 -11.64 -1.09
CA SER A 15 24.24 -12.35 -1.20
C SER A 15 23.78 -12.81 0.19
N ARG A 16 22.58 -12.38 0.63
CA ARG A 16 22.03 -12.64 1.97
C ARG A 16 22.22 -14.08 2.45
N LEU A 17 22.17 -15.02 1.50
CA LEU A 17 22.38 -16.46 1.69
C LEU A 17 23.76 -16.83 2.27
N ARG A 18 24.83 -16.13 1.89
CA ARG A 18 26.19 -16.34 2.42
C ARG A 18 26.34 -15.81 3.83
N VAL A 19 25.69 -14.69 4.14
CA VAL A 19 25.68 -14.13 5.50
C VAL A 19 24.92 -15.07 6.43
N THR A 20 23.74 -15.54 6.02
CA THR A 20 22.98 -16.55 6.77
C THR A 20 23.79 -17.82 6.97
N ALA A 21 24.43 -18.34 5.92
CA ALA A 21 25.26 -19.55 6.02
C ALA A 21 26.45 -19.35 6.99
N LEU A 22 27.13 -18.20 6.92
CA LEU A 22 28.23 -17.88 7.82
C LEU A 22 27.75 -17.78 9.27
N THR A 23 26.62 -17.13 9.52
CA THR A 23 26.04 -17.02 10.86
C THR A 23 25.65 -18.39 11.42
N VAL A 24 25.03 -19.25 10.61
CA VAL A 24 24.68 -20.63 11.00
C VAL A 24 25.95 -21.42 11.36
N VAL A 25 26.99 -21.34 10.53
CA VAL A 25 28.28 -22.01 10.81
C VAL A 25 28.92 -21.46 12.07
N ALA A 26 28.89 -20.14 12.30
CA ALA A 26 29.44 -19.53 13.50
C ALA A 26 28.69 -19.93 14.78
N VAL A 27 27.36 -20.00 14.73
CA VAL A 27 26.54 -20.50 15.84
C VAL A 27 26.84 -21.97 16.09
N TRP A 28 26.90 -22.80 15.04
CA TRP A 28 27.24 -24.22 15.19
C TRP A 28 28.64 -24.41 15.78
N ALA A 29 29.63 -23.65 15.32
CA ALA A 29 31.01 -23.71 15.80
C ALA A 29 31.19 -23.18 17.23
N THR A 30 30.27 -22.36 17.75
CA THR A 30 30.31 -21.85 19.12
C THR A 30 29.49 -22.70 20.07
N VAL A 31 28.28 -23.07 19.68
CA VAL A 31 27.36 -23.89 20.49
C VAL A 31 27.80 -25.36 20.51
N GLY A 32 28.31 -25.90 19.40
CA GLY A 32 28.72 -27.29 19.29
C GLY A 32 29.78 -27.71 20.31
N PRO A 33 30.92 -27.00 20.42
CA PRO A 33 31.96 -27.32 21.41
C PRO A 33 31.50 -27.12 22.84
N VAL A 34 30.66 -26.10 23.11
CA VAL A 34 30.10 -25.84 24.44
C VAL A 34 29.13 -26.95 24.84
N ALA A 35 28.24 -27.35 23.95
CA ALA A 35 27.33 -28.47 24.18
C ALA A 35 28.11 -29.77 24.42
N ASN A 36 29.14 -30.05 23.61
CA ASN A 36 29.98 -31.24 23.74
C ASN A 36 30.74 -31.24 25.08
N ALA A 37 31.37 -30.13 25.45
CA ALA A 37 32.07 -30.00 26.73
C ALA A 37 31.14 -30.07 27.96
N VAL A 38 29.90 -29.58 27.86
CA VAL A 38 28.88 -29.70 28.92
C VAL A 38 28.34 -31.13 29.02
N LEU A 39 28.18 -31.82 27.89
CA LEU A 39 27.77 -33.22 27.82
C LEU A 39 28.86 -34.17 28.37
N GLU A 40 30.13 -33.95 28.03
CA GLU A 40 31.26 -34.74 28.55
C GLU A 40 31.48 -34.56 30.06
N ARG A 41 31.14 -33.40 30.62
CA ARG A 41 31.38 -33.06 32.04
C ARG A 41 30.19 -33.31 32.96
N SER A 42 29.01 -33.61 32.42
CA SER A 42 27.86 -33.96 33.24
C SER A 42 27.95 -35.42 33.69
N PRO A 43 27.88 -35.74 34.99
CA PRO A 43 27.70 -37.11 35.47
C PRO A 43 26.27 -37.62 35.23
N VAL A 44 25.54 -37.03 34.28
CA VAL A 44 24.27 -37.54 33.78
C VAL A 44 24.60 -38.68 32.82
N ALA A 45 24.90 -39.81 33.46
CA ALA A 45 24.60 -41.14 32.98
C ALA A 45 24.79 -41.36 31.47
N VAL A 46 25.95 -41.91 31.14
CA VAL A 46 26.06 -42.99 30.14
C VAL A 46 25.27 -44.20 30.66
N ALA A 47 23.95 -44.03 30.84
CA ALA A 47 22.99 -45.10 31.05
C ALA A 47 22.12 -45.15 29.78
N HIS A 48 22.55 -46.00 28.84
CA HIS A 48 21.69 -46.90 28.09
C HIS A 48 20.29 -46.34 27.75
N GLY A 49 20.13 -45.69 26.59
CA GLY A 49 18.84 -45.54 25.91
C GLY A 49 17.74 -44.67 26.54
N GLU A 50 17.84 -44.28 27.82
CA GLU A 50 16.68 -43.75 28.57
C GLU A 50 16.54 -42.22 28.56
N SER A 51 17.59 -41.44 28.29
CA SER A 51 17.50 -39.95 28.31
C SER A 51 17.15 -39.31 26.96
N LEU A 52 17.39 -40.01 25.84
CA LEU A 52 17.03 -39.49 24.50
C LEU A 52 15.52 -39.57 24.25
N VAL A 53 14.88 -40.61 24.76
CA VAL A 53 13.44 -40.84 24.56
C VAL A 53 12.61 -39.69 25.13
N PRO A 54 12.80 -39.21 26.38
CA PRO A 54 12.06 -38.08 26.94
C PRO A 54 12.24 -36.77 26.14
N LEU A 55 13.46 -36.46 25.72
CA LEU A 55 13.76 -35.25 24.93
C LEU A 55 13.12 -35.32 23.54
N LEU A 56 13.24 -36.46 22.85
CA LEU A 56 12.56 -36.71 21.57
C LEU A 56 11.05 -36.66 21.72
N THR A 57 10.48 -37.23 22.78
CA THR A 57 9.02 -37.16 23.02
C THR A 57 8.56 -35.75 23.33
N THR A 58 9.37 -34.95 24.02
CA THR A 58 9.06 -33.53 24.31
C THR A 58 9.11 -32.71 23.02
N PHE A 59 10.12 -32.95 22.18
CA PHE A 59 10.27 -32.31 20.88
C PHE A 59 9.13 -32.69 19.92
N LEU A 60 8.81 -33.99 19.79
CA LEU A 60 7.67 -34.46 19.00
C LEU A 60 6.34 -33.88 19.50
N SER A 61 6.16 -33.79 20.83
CA SER A 61 4.95 -33.21 21.41
C SER A 61 4.86 -31.71 21.11
N GLY A 62 5.99 -30.98 21.15
CA GLY A 62 6.07 -29.58 20.75
C GLY A 62 5.72 -29.37 19.27
N ASP A 63 6.26 -30.20 18.38
CA ASP A 63 5.97 -30.15 16.95
C ASP A 63 4.51 -30.47 16.64
N LEU A 64 3.93 -31.48 17.31
CA LEU A 64 2.51 -31.81 17.17
C LEU A 64 1.60 -30.67 17.65
N LEU A 65 1.97 -29.98 18.74
CA LEU A 65 1.25 -28.79 19.20
C LEU A 65 1.37 -27.65 18.20
N LEU A 66 2.56 -27.37 17.68
CA LEU A 66 2.76 -26.34 16.67
C LEU A 66 1.97 -26.64 15.40
N LEU A 67 2.02 -27.88 14.91
CA LEU A 67 1.24 -28.33 13.77
C LEU A 67 -0.27 -28.18 14.03
N SER A 68 -0.74 -28.54 15.23
CA SER A 68 -2.14 -28.36 15.62
C SER A 68 -2.55 -26.89 15.62
N ILE A 69 -1.69 -25.99 16.11
CA ILE A 69 -1.95 -24.54 16.08
C ILE A 69 -2.01 -24.06 14.64
N VAL A 70 -1.04 -24.41 13.79
CA VAL A 70 -1.00 -24.01 12.38
C VAL A 70 -2.23 -24.53 11.62
N VAL A 71 -2.58 -25.80 11.79
CA VAL A 71 -3.77 -26.39 11.17
C VAL A 71 -5.05 -25.75 11.70
N SER A 72 -5.15 -25.47 13.01
CA SER A 72 -6.30 -24.78 13.59
C SER A 72 -6.44 -23.36 13.05
N VAL A 73 -5.34 -22.60 12.97
CA VAL A 73 -5.35 -21.23 12.41
C VAL A 73 -5.73 -21.27 10.93
N ASN A 74 -5.14 -22.18 10.15
CA ASN A 74 -5.48 -22.33 8.74
C ASN A 74 -6.94 -22.77 8.54
N SER A 75 -7.46 -23.64 9.41
CA SER A 75 -8.86 -24.08 9.38
C SER A 75 -9.83 -22.94 9.72
N LEU A 76 -9.47 -22.08 10.68
CA LEU A 76 -10.23 -20.85 10.97
C LEU A 76 -10.23 -19.89 9.77
N PHE A 77 -9.08 -19.74 9.10
CA PHE A 77 -8.95 -18.89 7.92
C PHE A 77 -9.80 -19.40 6.74
N ILE A 78 -9.75 -20.71 6.44
CA ILE A 78 -10.58 -21.35 5.40
C ILE A 78 -12.08 -21.19 5.70
N THR A 79 -12.46 -21.20 6.98
CA THR A 79 -13.86 -21.01 7.41
C THR A 79 -14.33 -19.56 7.23
N GLN A 80 -13.41 -18.58 7.24
CA GLN A 80 -13.71 -17.17 6.97
C GLN A 80 -13.66 -16.80 5.48
N GLU A 81 -13.02 -17.61 4.63
CA GLU A 81 -12.93 -17.36 3.17
C GLU A 81 -14.14 -17.83 2.36
N GLN A 82 -15.09 -18.53 2.97
CA GLN A 82 -16.41 -18.74 2.34
C GLN A 82 -17.22 -17.44 2.44
N ILE A 83 -16.78 -16.39 1.73
CA ILE A 83 -17.53 -15.14 1.59
C ILE A 83 -18.91 -15.53 1.06
N PRO A 84 -19.98 -15.34 1.87
CA PRO A 84 -21.34 -15.66 1.48
C PRO A 84 -21.66 -15.05 0.11
N PHE A 85 -22.42 -15.76 -0.72
CA PHE A 85 -22.71 -15.32 -2.09
C PHE A 85 -23.32 -13.90 -2.13
N ASP A 86 -24.11 -13.52 -1.13
CA ASP A 86 -24.67 -12.17 -0.97
C ASP A 86 -23.60 -11.09 -0.73
N GLN A 87 -22.52 -11.41 -0.01
CA GLN A 87 -21.39 -10.50 0.18
C GLN A 87 -20.59 -10.32 -1.12
N GLN A 88 -20.42 -11.39 -1.89
CA GLN A 88 -19.77 -11.29 -3.21
C GLN A 88 -20.58 -10.42 -4.17
N LEU A 89 -21.91 -10.60 -4.18
CA LEU A 89 -22.81 -9.79 -4.99
C LEU A 89 -22.74 -8.31 -4.59
N ARG A 90 -22.83 -7.98 -3.29
CA ARG A 90 -22.70 -6.61 -2.79
C ARG A 90 -21.36 -5.97 -3.19
N ARG A 91 -20.26 -6.74 -3.17
CA ARG A 91 -18.95 -6.25 -3.59
C ARG A 91 -18.93 -5.90 -5.09
N ILE A 92 -19.53 -6.73 -5.94
CA ILE A 92 -19.63 -6.47 -7.37
C ILE A 92 -20.52 -5.25 -7.64
N GLU A 93 -21.65 -5.16 -6.93
CA GLU A 93 -22.57 -4.00 -6.99
C GLU A 93 -21.83 -2.70 -6.65
N ALA A 94 -21.10 -2.68 -5.54
CA ALA A 94 -20.34 -1.51 -5.11
C ALA A 94 -19.27 -1.08 -6.13
N VAL A 95 -18.60 -2.03 -6.80
CA VAL A 95 -17.64 -1.69 -7.87
C VAL A 95 -18.35 -1.09 -9.09
N ARG A 96 -19.55 -1.60 -9.43
CA ARG A 96 -20.35 -1.05 -10.53
C ARG A 96 -20.91 0.32 -10.21
N GLU A 97 -21.34 0.54 -8.97
CA GLU A 97 -21.80 1.85 -8.49
C GLU A 97 -20.65 2.85 -8.53
N PHE A 98 -19.50 2.52 -7.95
CA PHE A 98 -18.29 3.36 -8.00
C PHE A 98 -17.88 3.75 -9.43
N ARG A 99 -17.98 2.83 -10.39
CA ARG A 99 -17.69 3.14 -11.81
C ARG A 99 -18.74 4.06 -12.43
N ARG A 100 -20.03 3.84 -12.13
CA ARG A 100 -21.12 4.67 -12.64
C ARG A 100 -21.07 6.08 -12.07
N ASP A 101 -20.79 6.23 -10.78
CA ASP A 101 -20.64 7.52 -10.11
C ASP A 101 -19.49 8.30 -10.75
N MET A 102 -18.37 7.63 -11.03
CA MET A 102 -17.28 8.22 -11.81
C MET A 102 -17.70 8.64 -13.21
N GLU A 103 -18.36 7.76 -13.97
CA GLU A 103 -18.82 8.03 -15.34
C GLU A 103 -19.83 9.20 -15.40
N ALA A 104 -20.55 9.49 -14.30
CA ALA A 104 -21.42 10.65 -14.20
C ALA A 104 -20.65 11.95 -13.91
N LEU A 105 -19.48 11.87 -13.27
CA LEU A 105 -18.64 13.01 -12.89
C LEU A 105 -17.64 13.41 -13.98
N VAL A 106 -17.35 12.52 -14.92
CA VAL A 106 -16.42 12.78 -16.03
C VAL A 106 -17.14 12.66 -17.36
N ASP A 107 -16.72 13.45 -18.35
CA ASP A 107 -17.30 13.42 -19.69
C ASP A 107 -16.77 12.24 -20.53
N GLU A 108 -16.77 11.04 -19.93
CA GLU A 108 -16.33 9.80 -20.56
C GLU A 108 -17.35 8.69 -20.27
N PRO A 109 -17.99 8.11 -21.30
CA PRO A 109 -19.10 7.17 -21.12
C PRO A 109 -18.68 5.81 -20.56
N ILE A 110 -17.39 5.48 -20.57
CA ILE A 110 -16.86 4.19 -20.09
C ILE A 110 -15.60 4.44 -19.28
N SER A 111 -15.63 4.04 -18.02
CA SER A 111 -14.48 4.12 -17.12
C SER A 111 -13.28 3.30 -17.65
N PRO A 112 -12.07 3.88 -17.74
CA PRO A 112 -10.89 3.16 -18.21
C PRO A 112 -10.56 1.92 -17.38
N ALA A 113 -10.24 0.81 -18.04
CA ALA A 113 -9.81 -0.41 -17.35
C ALA A 113 -8.38 -0.34 -16.79
N GLU A 114 -7.53 0.49 -17.41
CA GLU A 114 -6.14 0.68 -17.01
C GLU A 114 -6.03 1.65 -15.81
N PRO A 115 -5.38 1.25 -14.69
CA PRO A 115 -5.26 2.06 -13.48
C PRO A 115 -4.72 3.49 -13.68
N ALA A 116 -3.62 3.63 -14.45
CA ALA A 116 -3.00 4.93 -14.71
C ALA A 116 -3.96 5.85 -15.48
N ARG A 117 -4.60 5.31 -16.52
CA ARG A 117 -5.58 6.04 -17.31
C ARG A 117 -6.79 6.45 -16.48
N PHE A 118 -7.29 5.55 -15.63
CA PHE A 118 -8.39 5.86 -14.72
C PHE A 118 -8.06 7.05 -13.82
N LEU A 119 -6.95 7.01 -13.08
CA LEU A 119 -6.56 8.12 -12.20
C LEU A 119 -6.27 9.40 -12.97
N ARG A 120 -5.68 9.29 -14.18
CA ARG A 120 -5.44 10.44 -15.05
C ARG A 120 -6.76 11.10 -15.47
N THR A 121 -7.77 10.31 -15.82
CA THR A 121 -9.11 10.84 -16.14
C THR A 121 -9.70 11.60 -14.95
N VAL A 122 -9.61 11.04 -13.74
CA VAL A 122 -10.09 11.73 -12.52
C VAL A 122 -9.31 13.02 -12.26
N ALA A 123 -7.97 12.97 -12.33
CA ALA A 123 -7.12 14.15 -12.13
C ALA A 123 -7.38 15.22 -13.20
N THR A 124 -7.59 14.81 -14.46
CA THR A 124 -7.90 15.73 -15.56
C THR A 124 -9.25 16.41 -15.33
N ALA A 125 -10.25 15.69 -14.83
CA ALA A 125 -11.55 16.27 -14.48
C ALA A 125 -11.45 17.27 -13.32
N VAL A 126 -10.71 16.94 -12.25
CA VAL A 126 -10.44 17.89 -11.15
C VAL A 126 -9.72 19.12 -11.67
N LEU A 127 -8.73 18.94 -12.55
CA LEU A 127 -7.99 20.04 -13.15
C LEU A 127 -8.90 20.95 -13.97
N ALA A 128 -9.80 20.38 -14.79
CA ALA A 128 -10.74 21.14 -15.61
C ALA A 128 -11.68 21.98 -14.75
N GLU A 129 -12.26 21.40 -13.70
CA GLU A 129 -13.13 22.13 -12.77
C GLU A 129 -12.38 23.22 -12.00
N ALA A 130 -11.15 22.95 -11.55
CA ALA A 130 -10.33 23.95 -10.89
C ALA A 130 -9.92 25.09 -11.82
N GLN A 131 -9.62 24.81 -13.09
CA GLN A 131 -9.30 25.85 -14.09
C GLN A 131 -10.53 26.72 -14.40
N ALA A 132 -11.69 26.09 -14.61
CA ALA A 132 -12.93 26.82 -14.86
C ALA A 132 -13.29 27.73 -13.68
N LEU A 133 -13.17 27.22 -12.44
CA LEU A 133 -13.39 28.02 -11.25
C LEU A 133 -12.37 29.17 -11.13
N ALA A 134 -11.10 28.94 -11.46
CA ALA A 134 -10.10 30.01 -11.46
C ALA A 134 -10.42 31.11 -12.48
N GLU A 135 -10.85 30.75 -13.69
CA GLU A 135 -11.24 31.70 -14.74
C GLU A 135 -12.47 32.53 -14.34
N GLU A 136 -13.46 31.91 -13.69
CA GLU A 136 -14.65 32.60 -13.15
C GLU A 136 -14.25 33.62 -12.07
N LEU A 137 -13.35 33.24 -11.16
CA LEU A 137 -12.86 34.10 -10.09
C LEU A 137 -11.97 35.25 -10.59
N GLU A 138 -11.18 35.06 -11.66
CA GLU A 138 -10.40 36.15 -12.28
C GLU A 138 -11.31 37.21 -12.93
N GLY A 139 -12.49 36.81 -13.40
CA GLY A 139 -13.48 37.70 -13.99
C GLY A 139 -14.27 38.53 -12.98
N ASP A 140 -14.26 38.14 -11.70
CA ASP A 140 -14.95 38.83 -10.61
C ASP A 140 -13.99 39.74 -9.84
N SER A 141 -14.19 41.06 -9.96
CA SER A 141 -13.37 42.06 -9.25
C SER A 141 -13.54 42.04 -7.73
N ASP A 142 -14.63 41.45 -7.23
CA ASP A 142 -14.90 41.27 -5.81
C ASP A 142 -14.47 39.87 -5.30
N ALA A 143 -13.86 39.04 -6.16
CA ALA A 143 -13.35 37.73 -5.77
C ALA A 143 -12.24 37.84 -4.73
N ASP A 144 -12.24 36.88 -3.80
CA ASP A 144 -11.22 36.81 -2.76
C ASP A 144 -9.90 36.28 -3.33
N ALA A 145 -8.84 37.09 -3.22
CA ALA A 145 -7.51 36.74 -3.72
C ALA A 145 -6.90 35.50 -3.04
N ASP A 146 -7.30 35.16 -1.82
CA ASP A 146 -6.85 33.94 -1.13
C ASP A 146 -7.51 32.70 -1.74
N LEU A 147 -8.77 32.83 -2.15
CA LEU A 147 -9.57 31.82 -2.83
C LEU A 147 -8.99 31.52 -4.23
N ALA A 148 -8.79 32.55 -5.06
CA ALA A 148 -8.18 32.39 -6.38
C ALA A 148 -6.82 31.69 -6.30
N ARG A 149 -5.95 32.14 -5.38
CA ARG A 149 -4.63 31.51 -5.14
C ARG A 149 -4.72 30.07 -4.63
N PHE A 150 -5.78 29.69 -3.91
CA PHE A 150 -5.97 28.30 -3.50
C PHE A 150 -6.35 27.43 -4.71
N VAL A 151 -7.31 27.87 -5.52
CA VAL A 151 -7.79 27.14 -6.70
C VAL A 151 -6.67 27.00 -7.74
N GLU A 152 -5.88 28.05 -7.98
CA GLU A 152 -4.70 27.97 -8.85
C GLU A 152 -3.67 26.94 -8.38
N ARG A 153 -3.39 26.88 -7.07
CA ARG A 153 -2.46 25.89 -6.50
C ARG A 153 -3.01 24.47 -6.62
N LEU A 154 -4.31 24.29 -6.38
CA LEU A 154 -4.99 23.01 -6.59
C LEU A 154 -4.84 22.57 -8.05
N ALA A 155 -5.12 23.45 -9.02
CA ALA A 155 -4.96 23.18 -10.44
C ALA A 155 -3.50 22.83 -10.79
N ALA A 156 -2.54 23.59 -10.29
CA ALA A 156 -1.12 23.32 -10.52
C ALA A 156 -0.68 21.95 -10.00
N GLN A 157 -1.03 21.61 -8.76
CA GLN A 157 -0.70 20.31 -8.17
C GLN A 157 -1.39 19.16 -8.89
N THR A 158 -2.66 19.34 -9.28
CA THR A 158 -3.43 18.34 -10.02
C THR A 158 -2.84 18.09 -11.41
N ARG A 159 -2.36 19.15 -12.08
CA ARG A 159 -1.68 19.04 -13.38
C ARG A 159 -0.40 18.21 -13.29
N THR A 160 0.44 18.44 -12.28
CA THR A 160 1.65 17.64 -12.04
C THR A 160 1.34 16.16 -11.91
N VAL A 161 0.25 15.81 -11.21
CA VAL A 161 -0.19 14.42 -11.05
C VAL A 161 -0.71 13.84 -12.36
N SER A 162 -1.56 14.58 -13.07
CA SER A 162 -2.10 14.16 -14.36
C SER A 162 -0.99 13.88 -15.37
N ASP A 163 0.03 14.75 -15.42
CA ASP A 163 1.19 14.60 -16.29
C ASP A 163 2.04 13.39 -15.89
N GLY A 164 2.30 13.20 -14.59
CA GLY A 164 3.02 12.02 -14.09
C GLY A 164 2.31 10.70 -14.40
N LEU A 165 0.97 10.69 -14.36
CA LEU A 165 0.15 9.52 -14.71
C LEU A 165 0.09 9.27 -16.23
N ARG A 166 0.45 10.24 -17.07
CA ARG A 166 0.42 10.10 -18.53
C ARG A 166 1.45 9.08 -19.02
N ASP A 167 2.61 9.04 -18.38
CA ASP A 167 3.75 8.17 -18.74
C ASP A 167 3.92 6.98 -17.77
N ALA A 168 2.93 6.73 -16.90
CA ALA A 168 3.00 5.64 -15.91
C ALA A 168 2.64 4.29 -16.55
N GLU A 169 3.61 3.36 -16.59
CA GLU A 169 3.42 2.02 -17.18
C GLU A 169 3.17 0.95 -16.10
N GLY A 170 3.65 1.18 -14.87
CA GLY A 170 3.51 0.25 -13.75
C GLY A 170 2.77 0.80 -12.53
N THR A 171 2.38 -0.10 -11.62
CA THR A 171 1.72 0.29 -10.35
C THR A 171 2.66 1.11 -9.46
N LEU A 172 3.97 0.90 -9.54
CA LEU A 172 4.95 1.73 -8.84
C LEU A 172 4.95 3.17 -9.37
N ASP A 173 4.95 3.35 -10.70
CA ASP A 173 4.94 4.67 -11.32
C ASP A 173 3.68 5.45 -10.94
N ILE A 174 2.53 4.77 -10.87
CA ILE A 174 1.27 5.35 -10.38
C ILE A 174 1.41 5.83 -8.93
N ILE A 175 2.02 5.04 -8.06
CA ILE A 175 2.22 5.43 -6.66
C ILE A 175 3.15 6.63 -6.58
N LEU A 176 4.27 6.62 -7.32
CA LEU A 176 5.22 7.72 -7.35
C LEU A 176 4.62 9.00 -7.93
N ALA A 177 3.83 8.90 -9.00
CA ALA A 177 3.15 10.04 -9.61
C ALA A 177 2.09 10.67 -8.70
N THR A 178 1.55 9.90 -7.73
CA THR A 178 0.48 10.35 -6.84
C THR A 178 0.94 10.61 -5.42
N VAL A 179 2.19 10.31 -5.04
CA VAL A 179 2.66 10.32 -3.64
C VAL A 179 2.58 11.71 -3.03
N ASP A 180 3.01 12.72 -3.78
CA ASP A 180 3.06 14.12 -3.34
C ASP A 180 1.71 14.83 -3.50
N TYR A 181 0.68 14.13 -3.99
CA TYR A 181 -0.66 14.67 -4.09
C TYR A 181 -1.40 14.57 -2.76
N ASP A 182 -1.38 15.65 -2.00
CA ASP A 182 -2.11 15.76 -0.74
C ASP A 182 -3.60 16.04 -0.97
N TYR A 183 -4.34 15.02 -1.40
CA TYR A 183 -5.79 15.10 -1.59
C TYR A 183 -6.53 15.52 -0.30
N GLY A 184 -5.99 15.20 0.88
CA GLY A 184 -6.59 15.55 2.16
C GLY A 184 -6.56 17.06 2.40
N ALA A 185 -5.44 17.70 2.09
CA ALA A 185 -5.33 19.16 2.09
C ALA A 185 -6.27 19.80 1.07
N GLN A 186 -6.41 19.23 -0.13
CA GLN A 186 -7.33 19.76 -1.16
C GLN A 186 -8.80 19.68 -0.72
N VAL A 187 -9.25 18.53 -0.23
CA VAL A 187 -10.62 18.34 0.27
C VAL A 187 -10.91 19.29 1.44
N THR A 188 -9.95 19.43 2.36
CA THR A 188 -10.09 20.35 3.50
C THR A 188 -10.16 21.80 3.03
N GLY A 189 -9.33 22.18 2.06
CA GLY A 189 -9.31 23.50 1.46
C GLY A 189 -10.63 23.84 0.78
N LEU A 190 -11.15 22.97 -0.09
CA LEU A 190 -12.44 23.13 -0.76
C LEU A 190 -13.62 23.20 0.23
N ARG A 191 -13.63 22.36 1.27
CA ARG A 191 -14.66 22.44 2.32
C ARG A 191 -14.61 23.74 3.11
N ARG A 192 -13.40 24.21 3.44
CA ARG A 192 -13.21 25.51 4.09
C ARG A 192 -13.71 26.63 3.19
N LEU A 193 -13.41 26.56 1.90
CA LEU A 193 -13.89 27.48 0.87
C LEU A 193 -15.43 27.59 0.91
N ARG A 194 -16.10 26.44 0.78
CA ARG A 194 -17.57 26.35 0.78
C ARG A 194 -18.20 26.90 2.06
N THR A 195 -17.53 26.70 3.19
CA THR A 195 -18.03 27.17 4.49
C THR A 195 -17.76 28.67 4.72
N THR A 196 -16.66 29.20 4.19
CA THR A 196 -16.21 30.58 4.46
C THR A 196 -16.77 31.56 3.46
N HIS A 197 -16.94 31.12 2.21
CA HIS A 197 -17.36 31.94 1.07
C HIS A 197 -18.73 31.53 0.53
N GLY A 198 -19.42 30.57 1.16
CA GLY A 198 -20.70 30.02 0.67
C GLY A 198 -21.74 31.06 0.26
N ASP A 199 -21.89 32.14 1.04
CA ASP A 199 -22.86 33.21 0.74
C ASP A 199 -22.45 34.13 -0.42
N ARG A 200 -21.17 34.06 -0.85
CA ARG A 200 -20.59 34.86 -1.93
C ARG A 200 -20.39 34.06 -3.21
N LEU A 201 -20.43 32.74 -3.12
CA LEU A 201 -20.34 31.86 -4.29
C LEU A 201 -21.68 31.86 -5.01
N THR A 202 -21.61 31.93 -6.33
CA THR A 202 -22.73 31.60 -7.20
C THR A 202 -23.07 30.12 -7.09
N ASP A 203 -24.29 29.74 -7.48
CA ASP A 203 -24.72 28.34 -7.50
C ASP A 203 -23.78 27.49 -8.39
N ASP A 204 -23.35 28.04 -9.52
CA ASP A 204 -22.43 27.36 -10.45
C ASP A 204 -21.06 27.08 -9.81
N GLU A 205 -20.47 28.06 -9.11
CA GLU A 205 -19.19 27.90 -8.42
C GLU A 205 -19.28 26.89 -7.27
N ALA A 206 -20.38 26.93 -6.51
CA ALA A 206 -20.66 25.98 -5.44
C ALA A 206 -20.77 24.55 -6.00
N ASP A 207 -21.47 24.37 -7.11
CA ASP A 207 -21.61 23.08 -7.79
C ASP A 207 -20.25 22.57 -8.32
N ARG A 208 -19.37 23.45 -8.82
CA ARG A 208 -17.99 23.06 -9.22
C ARG A 208 -17.18 22.55 -8.05
N ILE A 209 -17.27 23.22 -6.90
CA ILE A 209 -16.58 22.81 -5.67
C ILE A 209 -17.06 21.43 -5.23
N ASP A 210 -18.37 21.19 -5.30
CA ASP A 210 -18.96 19.90 -4.93
C ASP A 210 -18.53 18.79 -5.89
N ARG A 211 -18.51 19.05 -7.21
CA ARG A 211 -17.96 18.11 -8.20
C ARG A 211 -16.49 17.80 -7.94
N MET A 212 -15.66 18.80 -7.63
CA MET A 212 -14.25 18.58 -7.28
C MET A 212 -14.10 17.72 -6.01
N LEU A 213 -14.94 17.94 -4.99
CA LEU A 213 -14.93 17.12 -3.77
C LEU A 213 -15.24 15.65 -4.07
N ASP A 214 -16.23 15.38 -4.90
CA ASP A 214 -16.60 14.03 -5.30
C ASP A 214 -15.50 13.37 -6.14
N LEU A 215 -14.92 14.08 -7.10
CA LEU A 215 -13.79 13.59 -7.91
C LEU A 215 -12.56 13.28 -7.03
N LEU A 216 -12.22 14.16 -6.08
CA LEU A 216 -11.12 13.93 -5.14
C LEU A 216 -11.35 12.72 -4.24
N GLN A 217 -12.59 12.46 -3.83
CA GLN A 217 -12.95 11.27 -3.07
C GLN A 217 -12.73 9.99 -3.89
N HIS A 218 -13.15 9.99 -5.15
CA HIS A 218 -12.91 8.86 -6.05
C HIS A 218 -11.42 8.66 -6.33
N PHE A 219 -10.67 9.74 -6.51
CA PHE A 219 -9.21 9.70 -6.65
C PHE A 219 -8.57 9.03 -5.42
N ALA A 220 -8.94 9.47 -4.21
CA ALA A 220 -8.41 8.93 -2.97
C ALA A 220 -8.71 7.43 -2.80
N THR A 221 -9.96 7.05 -3.05
CA THR A 221 -10.41 5.64 -2.98
C THR A 221 -9.63 4.77 -3.96
N SER A 222 -9.42 5.26 -5.17
CA SER A 222 -8.68 4.55 -6.22
C SER A 222 -7.20 4.43 -5.88
N ARG A 223 -6.57 5.50 -5.38
CA ARG A 223 -5.17 5.48 -4.95
C ARG A 223 -4.92 4.44 -3.85
N GLU A 224 -5.79 4.36 -2.84
CA GLU A 224 -5.65 3.36 -1.76
C GLU A 224 -5.87 1.92 -2.28
N HIS A 225 -6.80 1.72 -3.23
CA HIS A 225 -6.97 0.44 -3.89
C HIS A 225 -5.70 0.02 -4.65
N PHE A 226 -5.09 0.93 -5.43
CA PHE A 226 -3.87 0.63 -6.19
C PHE A 226 -2.64 0.44 -5.31
N LYS A 227 -2.53 1.18 -4.20
CA LYS A 227 -1.52 0.94 -3.17
C LYS A 227 -1.63 -0.48 -2.60
N THR A 228 -2.85 -0.94 -2.34
CA THR A 228 -3.11 -2.30 -1.87
C THR A 228 -2.70 -3.34 -2.92
N LEU A 229 -3.02 -3.10 -4.20
CA LEU A 229 -2.62 -3.99 -5.30
C LEU A 229 -1.10 -4.06 -5.46
N TYR A 230 -0.39 -2.93 -5.36
CA TYR A 230 1.08 -2.91 -5.40
C TYR A 230 1.69 -3.76 -4.27
N ILE A 231 1.25 -3.54 -3.03
CA ILE A 231 1.76 -4.28 -1.86
C ILE A 231 1.49 -5.78 -2.02
N THR A 232 0.30 -6.15 -2.50
CA THR A 232 -0.08 -7.55 -2.70
C THR A 232 0.76 -8.22 -3.78
N ARG A 233 1.02 -7.51 -4.89
CA ARG A 233 1.88 -7.99 -5.97
C ARG A 233 3.31 -8.16 -5.49
N GLU A 234 3.87 -7.17 -4.81
CA GLU A 234 5.23 -7.24 -4.27
C GLU A 234 5.37 -8.40 -3.27
N PHE A 235 4.38 -8.62 -2.40
CA PHE A 235 4.36 -9.77 -1.49
C PHE A 235 4.36 -11.11 -2.25
N THR A 236 3.57 -11.21 -3.33
CA THR A 236 3.50 -12.41 -4.18
C THR A 236 4.81 -12.65 -4.93
N ASP A 237 5.45 -11.60 -5.42
CA ASP A 237 6.72 -11.71 -6.13
C ASP A 237 7.86 -12.07 -5.15
N LEU A 238 7.83 -11.58 -3.92
CA LEU A 238 8.73 -11.99 -2.84
C LEU A 238 8.52 -13.45 -2.44
N SER A 239 7.27 -13.91 -2.32
CA SER A 239 6.97 -15.30 -1.94
C SER A 239 7.43 -16.30 -3.02
N ARG A 240 7.22 -15.97 -4.30
CA ARG A 240 7.72 -16.76 -5.43
C ARG A 240 9.24 -16.86 -5.47
N ARG A 241 9.96 -15.78 -5.11
CA ARG A 241 11.44 -15.77 -5.08
C ARG A 241 12.02 -16.60 -3.93
N TRP A 242 11.21 -16.92 -2.92
CA TRP A 242 11.60 -17.71 -1.74
C TRP A 242 11.06 -19.14 -1.73
N SER A 243 10.15 -19.49 -2.65
CA SER A 243 9.75 -20.88 -2.88
C SER A 243 10.81 -21.56 -3.77
N PRO A 244 11.54 -22.58 -3.27
CA PRO A 244 12.48 -23.37 -4.07
C PRO A 244 11.77 -24.14 -5.20
#